data_AF-A0A7X7FNJ9-F1
#
_entry.id   AF-A0A7X7FNJ9-F1
#
_cell.length_a   1.000
_cell.length_b   1.000
_cell.length_c   1.000
_cell.angle_alpha   90.00
_cell.angle_beta   90.00
_cell.angle_gamma   90.00
#
_symmetry.space_group_name_H-M   'P 1'
#
loop_
_entity.id
_entity.type
_entity.pdbx_description
1 polymer ?
#
loop_
_entity_poly.entity_id
_entity_poly.type
_entity_poly.pdbx_seq_one_letter_code
_entity_poly.pdbx_strand_id
1 'polypeptide(L)'
;MINRGYIGMLLAAIFGTAIAGGQTPDSKPAQQVFPTTQAAVDTLLEACKDNDSAALVRMLGDRYGEQLKRIDDAEERQHRRAFYDKARAHLEIEKQGDAKVILIVGRELWPLPIPLVKEATGWRFDTDAGLEELQARRIGENELAVIDVCHEYVRMQTDYAAVDRDGDEV
;
A
#
# COMPACT_ATOMS: atom_id res chain seq x y z
N MET A 1 -83.09 4.43 -21.71
CA MET A 1 -83.52 3.37 -22.63
C MET A 1 -82.29 2.60 -23.09
N ILE A 2 -82.43 1.27 -23.16
CA ILE A 2 -81.51 0.24 -23.71
C ILE A 2 -80.42 -0.27 -22.76
N ASN A 3 -80.85 -1.33 -22.09
CA ASN A 3 -80.10 -2.41 -21.46
C ASN A 3 -79.41 -3.29 -22.54
N ARG A 4 -78.24 -3.87 -22.22
CA ARG A 4 -77.78 -5.20 -22.71
C ARG A 4 -76.55 -5.64 -21.94
N GLY A 5 -76.75 -6.58 -21.02
CA GLY A 5 -75.68 -7.41 -20.48
C GLY A 5 -75.19 -8.44 -21.50
N TYR A 6 -74.12 -9.16 -21.14
CA TYR A 6 -73.98 -10.63 -21.21
C TYR A 6 -72.50 -11.03 -20.98
N ILE A 7 -72.29 -12.02 -20.10
CA ILE A 7 -71.31 -13.13 -20.22
C ILE A 7 -69.84 -12.70 -20.17
N GLY A 8 -69.04 -13.02 -19.16
CA GLY A 8 -68.80 -14.32 -18.56
C GLY A 8 -67.30 -14.63 -18.63
N MET A 9 -66.84 -15.57 -17.81
CA MET A 9 -65.55 -16.26 -17.86
C MET A 9 -64.45 -15.79 -16.88
N LEU A 10 -64.29 -16.65 -15.87
CA LEU A 10 -63.10 -16.88 -15.05
C LEU A 10 -61.78 -16.80 -15.84
N LEU A 11 -60.79 -16.12 -15.26
CA LEU A 11 -59.38 -16.43 -15.48
C LEU A 11 -58.62 -16.19 -14.17
N ALA A 12 -58.12 -17.28 -13.62
CA ALA A 12 -57.28 -17.31 -12.43
C ALA A 12 -55.93 -16.64 -12.73
N ALA A 13 -55.59 -15.59 -12.00
CA ALA A 13 -54.26 -15.01 -11.99
C ALA A 13 -53.46 -15.60 -10.83
N ILE A 14 -52.49 -16.46 -11.15
CA ILE A 14 -51.49 -16.98 -10.23
C ILE A 14 -50.59 -15.80 -9.84
N PHE A 15 -50.66 -15.38 -8.58
CA PHE A 15 -49.74 -14.41 -7.99
C PHE A 15 -48.37 -15.07 -7.82
N GLY A 16 -47.45 -14.81 -8.75
CA GLY A 16 -46.03 -15.12 -8.58
C GLY A 16 -45.40 -14.13 -7.62
N THR A 17 -45.10 -14.57 -6.39
CA THR A 17 -44.26 -13.83 -5.45
C THR A 17 -42.80 -13.90 -5.91
N ALA A 18 -42.33 -12.82 -6.53
CA ALA A 18 -40.91 -12.61 -6.77
C ALA A 18 -40.22 -12.33 -5.42
N ILE A 19 -39.40 -13.27 -4.96
CA ILE A 19 -38.47 -13.04 -3.85
C ILE A 19 -37.36 -12.16 -4.41
N ALA A 20 -37.43 -10.86 -4.11
CA ALA A 20 -36.33 -9.93 -4.34
C ALA A 20 -35.20 -10.30 -3.37
N GLY A 21 -34.26 -11.12 -3.84
CA GLY A 21 -32.97 -11.31 -3.19
C GLY A 21 -32.20 -9.99 -3.24
N GLY A 22 -32.27 -9.21 -2.17
CA GLY A 22 -31.44 -8.02 -1.99
C GLY A 22 -29.98 -8.43 -1.96
N GLN A 23 -29.26 -8.18 -3.06
CA GLN A 23 -27.81 -8.17 -3.02
C GLN A 23 -27.40 -6.89 -2.29
N THR A 24 -27.02 -7.01 -1.03
CA THR A 24 -26.26 -5.96 -0.36
C THR A 24 -24.95 -5.81 -1.13
N PRO A 25 -24.65 -4.63 -1.72
CA PRO A 25 -23.35 -4.42 -2.32
C PRO A 25 -22.31 -4.62 -1.21
N ASP A 26 -21.37 -5.53 -1.44
CA ASP A 26 -20.16 -5.71 -0.63
C ASP A 26 -19.40 -4.37 -0.63
N SER A 27 -19.79 -3.50 0.29
CA SER A 27 -19.16 -2.21 0.48
C SER A 27 -17.90 -2.50 1.27
N LYS A 28 -16.79 -2.73 0.56
CA LYS A 28 -15.47 -2.78 1.18
C LYS A 28 -15.32 -1.56 2.08
N PRO A 29 -14.86 -1.73 3.34
CA PRO A 29 -14.70 -0.60 4.23
C PRO A 29 -13.76 0.41 3.58
N ALA A 30 -14.24 1.65 3.44
CA ALA A 30 -13.44 2.73 2.85
C ALA A 30 -12.19 2.96 3.71
N GLN A 31 -11.05 3.19 3.06
CA GLN A 31 -9.80 3.53 3.71
C GLN A 31 -9.99 4.78 4.60
N GLN A 32 -9.41 4.77 5.78
CA GLN A 32 -9.56 5.83 6.78
C GLN A 32 -9.05 7.17 6.26
N VAL A 33 -9.85 8.23 6.48
CA VAL A 33 -9.50 9.63 6.20
C VAL A 33 -9.35 10.39 7.51
N PHE A 34 -8.36 11.28 7.56
CA PHE A 34 -7.97 12.02 8.76
C PHE A 34 -8.25 13.52 8.62
N PRO A 35 -8.69 14.21 9.69
CA PRO A 35 -8.94 15.64 9.63
C PRO A 35 -7.66 16.46 9.44
N THR A 36 -6.51 15.96 9.91
CA THR A 36 -5.21 16.62 9.79
C THR A 36 -4.12 15.61 9.46
N THR A 37 -3.02 16.07 8.88
CA THR A 37 -1.83 15.25 8.65
C THR A 37 -1.25 14.73 9.96
N GLN A 38 -1.27 15.55 11.02
CA GLN A 38 -0.80 15.13 12.35
C GLN A 38 -1.63 13.97 12.92
N ALA A 39 -2.96 14.00 12.77
CA ALA A 39 -3.80 12.90 13.23
C ALA A 39 -3.49 11.58 12.50
N ALA A 40 -3.20 11.66 11.20
CA ALA A 40 -2.78 10.48 10.42
C ALA A 40 -1.42 9.93 10.90
N VAL A 41 -0.46 10.83 11.16
CA VAL A 41 0.87 10.49 11.68
C VAL A 41 0.79 9.85 13.07
N ASP A 42 0.06 10.45 13.99
CA ASP A 42 -0.07 9.95 15.36
C ASP A 42 -0.70 8.55 15.37
N THR A 43 -1.72 8.34 14.52
CA THR A 43 -2.37 7.03 14.37
C THR A 43 -1.40 5.99 13.77
N LEU A 44 -0.56 6.38 12.80
CA LEU A 44 0.44 5.49 12.21
C LEU A 44 1.48 5.07 13.25
N LEU A 45 1.99 6.00 14.05
CA LEU A 45 2.98 5.71 15.08
C LEU A 45 2.42 4.81 16.17
N GLU A 46 1.20 5.06 16.65
CA GLU A 46 0.57 4.22 17.66
C GLU A 46 0.31 2.81 17.11
N ALA A 47 -0.18 2.69 15.88
CA ALA A 47 -0.39 1.38 15.24
C ALA A 47 0.93 0.59 15.08
N CYS A 48 2.03 1.26 14.72
CA CYS A 48 3.34 0.62 14.64
C CYS A 48 3.88 0.20 16.02
N LYS A 49 3.72 1.06 17.04
CA LYS A 49 4.14 0.79 18.42
C LYS A 49 3.41 -0.39 19.03
N ASP A 50 2.09 -0.44 18.85
CA ASP A 50 1.22 -1.46 19.43
C ASP A 50 1.11 -2.70 18.56
N ASN A 51 1.77 -2.70 17.39
CA ASN A 51 1.75 -3.80 16.44
C ASN A 51 0.34 -4.12 15.93
N ASP A 52 -0.51 -3.10 15.76
CA ASP A 52 -1.90 -3.24 15.35
C ASP A 52 -2.03 -3.29 13.81
N SER A 53 -1.92 -4.49 13.26
CA SER A 53 -2.13 -4.74 11.83
C SER A 53 -3.52 -4.31 11.35
N ALA A 54 -4.55 -4.40 12.19
CA ALA A 54 -5.89 -4.03 11.79
C ALA A 54 -6.03 -2.50 11.66
N ALA A 55 -5.39 -1.72 12.54
CA ALA A 55 -5.28 -0.28 12.39
C ALA A 55 -4.53 0.09 11.10
N LEU A 56 -3.37 -0.53 10.86
CA LEU A 56 -2.60 -0.26 9.64
C LEU A 56 -3.40 -0.57 8.36
N VAL A 57 -4.15 -1.67 8.33
CA VAL A 57 -5.03 -1.99 7.19
C VAL A 57 -6.18 -0.99 7.05
N ARG A 58 -6.80 -0.52 8.14
CA ARG A 58 -7.82 0.55 8.06
C ARG A 58 -7.24 1.83 7.48
N MET A 59 -6.01 2.17 7.84
CA MET A 59 -5.34 3.40 7.42
C MET A 59 -4.77 3.36 6.00
N LEU A 60 -4.18 2.22 5.62
CA LEU A 60 -3.48 2.03 4.35
C LEU A 60 -4.32 1.25 3.32
N GLY A 61 -5.49 0.77 3.71
CA GLY A 61 -6.45 0.09 2.82
C GLY A 61 -6.09 -1.37 2.51
N ASP A 62 -7.02 -2.04 1.83
CA ASP A 62 -6.96 -3.48 1.54
C ASP A 62 -5.70 -3.88 0.75
N ARG A 63 -5.24 -3.03 -0.18
CA ARG A 63 -4.05 -3.33 -0.99
C ARG A 63 -2.79 -3.49 -0.13
N TYR A 64 -2.67 -2.71 0.95
CA TYR A 64 -1.64 -2.91 1.96
C TYR A 64 -1.85 -4.22 2.74
N GLY A 65 -3.10 -4.53 3.11
CA GLY A 65 -3.46 -5.80 3.74
C GLY A 65 -3.06 -7.03 2.91
N GLU A 66 -3.20 -6.97 1.58
CA GLU A 66 -2.73 -8.04 0.69
C GLU A 66 -1.19 -8.17 0.66
N GLN A 67 -0.44 -7.08 0.88
CA GLN A 67 1.02 -7.16 1.03
C GLN A 67 1.42 -7.80 2.36
N LEU A 68 0.74 -7.47 3.45
CA LEU A 68 1.03 -8.04 4.77
C LEU A 68 0.95 -9.57 4.79
N LYS A 69 0.01 -10.16 4.04
CA LYS A 69 -0.13 -11.63 3.93
C LYS A 69 1.10 -12.35 3.36
N ARG A 70 2.02 -11.62 2.74
CA ARG A 70 3.22 -12.16 2.07
C ARG A 70 4.47 -12.10 2.94
N ILE A 71 4.39 -11.45 4.10
CA ILE A 71 5.53 -11.16 4.98
C ILE A 71 5.38 -12.00 6.26
N ASP A 72 6.50 -12.47 6.81
CA ASP A 72 6.48 -13.16 8.10
C ASP A 72 6.11 -12.19 9.24
N ASP A 73 5.24 -12.64 10.14
CA ASP A 73 4.74 -11.81 11.24
C ASP A 73 5.83 -11.32 12.20
N ALA A 74 6.93 -12.07 12.38
CA ALA A 74 8.05 -11.68 13.24
C ALA A 74 8.94 -10.63 12.58
N GLU A 75 9.23 -10.80 11.30
CA GLU A 75 9.96 -9.82 10.49
C GLU A 75 9.21 -8.47 10.48
N GLU A 76 7.91 -8.52 10.23
CA GLU A 76 7.07 -7.33 10.16
C GLU A 76 6.94 -6.63 11.53
N ARG A 77 6.86 -7.39 12.64
CA ARG A 77 6.96 -6.84 14.02
C ARG A 77 8.24 -6.03 14.22
N GLN A 78 9.38 -6.57 13.77
CA GLN A 78 10.67 -5.90 13.89
C GLN A 78 10.72 -4.63 13.03
N HIS A 79 10.20 -4.68 11.80
CA HIS A 79 10.13 -3.52 10.92
C HIS A 79 9.29 -2.39 11.52
N ARG A 80 8.11 -2.69 12.07
CA ARG A 80 7.26 -1.70 12.72
C ARG A 80 7.92 -1.07 13.94
N ARG A 81 8.60 -1.88 14.76
CA ARG A 81 9.34 -1.36 15.92
C ARG A 81 10.49 -0.44 15.48
N ALA A 82 11.27 -0.86 14.50
CA ALA A 82 12.36 -0.06 13.96
C ALA A 82 11.86 1.27 13.36
N PHE A 83 10.74 1.22 12.62
CA PHE A 83 10.10 2.42 12.10
C PHE A 83 9.67 3.37 13.23
N TYR A 84 8.99 2.86 14.26
CA TYR A 84 8.57 3.65 15.41
C TYR A 84 9.76 4.32 16.10
N ASP A 85 10.84 3.56 16.36
CA ASP A 85 12.04 4.08 17.03
C ASP A 85 12.73 5.16 16.18
N LYS A 86 12.79 4.99 14.84
CA LYS A 86 13.31 6.02 13.92
C LYS A 86 12.46 7.28 13.92
N ALA A 87 11.14 7.15 13.84
CA ALA A 87 10.22 8.28 13.87
C ALA A 87 10.27 9.03 15.21
N ARG A 88 10.50 8.33 16.32
CA ARG A 88 10.75 8.94 17.64
C ARG A 88 12.06 9.72 17.68
N ALA A 89 13.08 9.28 16.96
CA ALA A 89 14.36 9.97 16.88
C ALA A 89 14.28 11.26 16.04
N HIS A 90 13.55 11.21 14.93
CA HIS A 90 13.27 12.37 14.09
C HIS A 90 12.04 12.09 13.20
N LEU A 91 11.13 13.06 13.14
CA LEU A 91 9.97 13.04 12.27
C LEU A 91 9.63 14.46 11.83
N GLU A 92 9.57 14.66 10.52
CA GLU A 92 9.15 15.92 9.91
C GLU A 92 8.03 15.66 8.89
N ILE A 93 7.07 16.59 8.84
CA ILE A 93 5.97 16.58 7.90
C ILE A 93 6.31 17.59 6.80
N GLU A 94 6.84 17.10 5.69
CA GLU A 94 7.24 17.93 4.56
C GLU A 94 6.07 18.10 3.58
N LYS A 95 5.73 19.35 3.25
CA LYS A 95 4.69 19.66 2.26
C LYS A 95 5.26 19.68 0.85
N GLN A 96 4.63 18.94 -0.05
CA GLN A 96 4.91 18.99 -1.49
C GLN A 96 3.72 19.65 -2.21
N GLY A 97 3.70 20.98 -2.18
CA GLY A 97 2.55 21.78 -2.60
C GLY A 97 1.38 21.71 -1.61
N ASP A 98 0.17 22.03 -2.09
CA ASP A 98 -1.00 22.22 -1.22
C ASP A 98 -1.78 20.93 -0.91
N ALA A 99 -1.56 19.87 -1.68
CA ALA A 99 -2.39 18.66 -1.67
C ALA A 99 -1.60 17.37 -1.41
N LYS A 100 -0.28 17.44 -1.19
CA LYS A 100 0.57 16.28 -0.94
C LYS A 100 1.57 16.57 0.18
N VAL A 101 1.79 15.57 1.03
CA VAL A 101 2.70 15.61 2.16
C VAL A 101 3.50 14.31 2.21
N ILE A 102 4.79 14.40 2.51
CA ILE A 102 5.68 13.27 2.74
C ILE A 102 6.20 13.33 4.17
N LEU A 103 6.30 12.17 4.81
CA LEU A 103 6.91 12.07 6.14
C LEU A 103 8.41 11.82 5.98
N ILE A 104 9.23 12.62 6.64
CA ILE A 104 10.68 12.44 6.70
C ILE A 104 11.01 11.81 8.05
N VAL A 105 11.63 10.64 8.05
CA VAL A 105 11.72 9.75 9.22
C VAL A 105 13.16 9.41 9.53
N GLY A 106 13.51 9.44 10.81
CA GLY A 106 14.83 9.02 11.29
C GLY A 106 15.94 10.02 11.01
N ARG A 107 17.14 9.71 11.53
CA ARG A 107 18.31 10.58 11.42
C ARG A 107 18.88 10.60 10.01
N GLU A 108 18.55 9.59 9.22
CA GLU A 108 18.91 9.47 7.81
C GLU A 108 18.02 10.35 6.91
N LEU A 109 17.06 11.08 7.49
CA LEU A 109 16.10 11.93 6.77
C LEU A 109 15.38 11.15 5.68
N TRP A 110 14.93 9.93 6.01
CA TRP A 110 14.39 9.02 5.03
C TRP A 110 12.94 9.40 4.66
N PRO A 111 12.64 9.71 3.39
CA PRO A 111 11.28 10.00 2.96
C PRO A 111 10.45 8.72 2.90
N LEU A 112 9.39 8.66 3.71
CA LEU A 112 8.43 7.56 3.72
C LEU A 112 7.74 7.46 2.34
N PRO A 113 7.70 6.27 1.73
CA PRO A 113 7.24 6.12 0.36
C PRO A 113 5.73 6.34 0.19
N ILE A 114 4.92 6.11 1.23
CA ILE A 114 3.46 6.30 1.18
C ILE A 114 3.12 7.75 1.61
N PRO A 115 2.77 8.64 0.67
CA PRO A 115 2.49 10.04 1.01
C PRO A 115 1.08 10.19 1.59
N LEU A 116 0.85 11.32 2.25
CA LEU A 116 -0.49 11.80 2.57
C LEU A 116 -0.98 12.73 1.46
N VAL A 117 -2.18 12.49 0.96
CA VAL A 117 -2.84 13.32 -0.05
C VAL A 117 -4.10 13.94 0.52
N LYS A 118 -4.40 15.16 0.08
CA LYS A 118 -5.57 15.90 0.51
C LYS A 118 -6.80 15.44 -0.29
N GLU A 119 -7.87 15.14 0.43
CA GLU A 119 -9.18 14.81 -0.11
C GLU A 119 -10.23 15.85 0.30
N ALA A 120 -11.45 15.71 -0.21
CA ALA A 120 -12.56 16.64 0.08
C ALA A 120 -12.86 16.77 1.59
N THR A 121 -12.66 15.70 2.36
CA THR A 121 -13.03 15.61 3.78
C THR A 121 -11.83 15.51 4.72
N GLY A 122 -10.60 15.57 4.21
CA GLY A 122 -9.40 15.43 5.04
C GLY A 122 -8.16 14.97 4.28
N TRP A 123 -7.39 14.09 4.90
CA TRP A 123 -6.13 13.54 4.41
C TRP A 123 -6.17 12.02 4.42
N ARG A 124 -5.64 11.39 3.38
CA ARG A 124 -5.56 9.93 3.24
C ARG A 124 -4.16 9.53 2.83
N PHE A 125 -3.71 8.35 3.25
CA PHE A 125 -2.48 7.76 2.72
C PHE A 125 -2.73 7.26 1.29
N ASP A 126 -1.92 7.72 0.35
CA ASP A 126 -1.95 7.23 -1.03
C ASP A 126 -1.14 5.93 -1.16
N THR A 127 -1.78 4.83 -0.78
CA THR A 127 -1.15 3.50 -0.77
C THR A 127 -0.77 3.02 -2.17
N ASP A 128 -1.53 3.39 -3.20
CA ASP A 128 -1.22 2.97 -4.57
C ASP A 128 0.10 3.61 -5.03
N ALA A 129 0.22 4.94 -4.88
CA ALA A 129 1.47 5.64 -5.16
C ALA A 129 2.63 5.12 -4.29
N GLY A 130 2.36 4.82 -3.02
CA GLY A 130 3.38 4.31 -2.11
C GLY A 130 3.89 2.91 -2.43
N LEU A 131 3.02 2.02 -2.93
CA LEU A 131 3.42 0.68 -3.38
C LEU A 131 4.20 0.72 -4.70
N GLU A 132 3.85 1.63 -5.61
CA GLU A 132 4.62 1.89 -6.83
C GLU A 132 6.03 2.41 -6.48
N GLU A 133 6.13 3.36 -5.56
CA GLU A 133 7.41 3.88 -5.07
C GLU A 133 8.26 2.78 -4.39
N LEU A 134 7.65 1.95 -3.54
CA LEU A 134 8.35 0.81 -2.91
C LEU A 134 8.88 -0.18 -3.96
N GLN A 135 8.12 -0.44 -5.02
CA GLN A 135 8.56 -1.29 -6.12
C GLN A 135 9.72 -0.64 -6.88
N ALA A 136 9.62 0.66 -7.19
CA ALA A 136 10.68 1.43 -7.86
C ALA A 136 11.98 1.42 -7.05
N ARG A 137 11.92 1.60 -5.72
CA ARG A 137 13.09 1.52 -4.84
C ARG A 137 13.76 0.16 -4.88
N ARG A 138 12.98 -0.93 -4.82
CA ARG A 138 13.52 -2.29 -4.91
C ARG A 138 14.19 -2.56 -6.26
N ILE A 139 13.59 -2.07 -7.35
CA ILE A 139 14.20 -2.16 -8.67
C ILE A 139 15.53 -1.40 -8.69
N GLY A 140 15.55 -0.15 -8.21
CA GLY A 140 16.77 0.66 -8.16
C GLY A 140 17.87 0.04 -7.31
N GLU A 141 17.55 -0.51 -6.14
CA GLU A 141 18.51 -1.25 -5.29
C GLU A 141 19.11 -2.46 -6.02
N ASN A 142 18.27 -3.24 -6.71
CA ASN A 142 18.71 -4.39 -7.48
C ASN A 142 19.58 -3.98 -8.69
N GLU A 143 19.22 -2.89 -9.38
CA GLU A 143 19.99 -2.35 -10.50
C GLU A 143 21.38 -1.89 -10.06
N LEU A 144 21.47 -1.17 -8.94
CA LEU A 144 22.76 -0.76 -8.35
C LEU A 144 23.60 -1.97 -7.94
N ALA A 145 22.99 -2.98 -7.31
CA ALA A 145 23.69 -4.22 -6.95
C ALA A 145 24.25 -4.96 -8.17
N VAL A 146 23.52 -4.98 -9.30
CA VAL A 146 23.99 -5.59 -10.55
C VAL A 146 25.18 -4.82 -11.13
N ILE A 147 25.15 -3.48 -11.09
CA ILE A 147 26.28 -2.66 -11.53
C ILE A 147 27.54 -2.98 -10.71
N ASP A 148 27.42 -3.11 -9.39
CA ASP A 148 28.53 -3.48 -8.51
C ASP A 148 29.10 -4.87 -8.86
N VAL A 149 28.23 -5.85 -9.13
CA VAL A 149 28.64 -7.18 -9.60
C VAL A 149 29.39 -7.11 -10.93
N CYS A 150 28.94 -6.28 -11.88
CA CYS A 150 29.63 -6.10 -13.15
C CYS A 150 31.04 -5.51 -12.96
N HIS A 151 31.22 -4.54 -12.06
CA HIS A 151 32.54 -4.01 -11.73
C HIS A 151 33.45 -5.06 -11.08
N GLU A 152 32.95 -5.80 -10.10
CA GLU A 152 33.73 -6.85 -9.44
C GLU A 152 34.10 -7.98 -10.40
N TYR A 153 33.22 -8.35 -11.35
CA TYR A 153 33.56 -9.33 -12.38
C TYR A 153 34.76 -8.89 -13.22
N VAL A 154 34.77 -7.65 -13.73
CA VAL A 154 35.89 -7.11 -14.51
C VAL A 154 37.17 -7.06 -13.67
N ARG A 155 37.06 -6.63 -12.41
CA ARG A 155 38.18 -6.61 -11.48
C ARG A 155 38.77 -8.01 -11.29
N MET A 156 37.93 -9.02 -11.04
CA MET A 156 38.37 -10.41 -10.89
C MET A 156 39.02 -10.97 -12.16
N GLN A 157 38.49 -10.64 -13.35
CA GLN A 157 39.12 -11.04 -14.62
C GLN A 157 40.49 -10.38 -14.81
N THR A 158 40.64 -9.12 -14.42
CA THR A 158 41.92 -8.40 -14.47
C THR A 158 42.93 -9.03 -13.50
N ASP A 159 42.52 -9.28 -12.26
CA ASP A 159 43.35 -9.96 -11.25
C ASP A 159 43.74 -11.38 -11.69
N TYR A 160 42.84 -12.07 -12.40
CA TYR A 160 43.16 -13.36 -13.02
C TYR A 160 44.20 -13.18 -14.13
N ALA A 161 43.96 -12.32 -15.12
CA ALA A 161 44.87 -12.16 -16.27
C ALA A 161 46.26 -11.59 -15.90
N ALA A 162 46.40 -10.90 -14.76
CA ALA A 162 47.67 -10.33 -14.31
C ALA A 162 48.73 -11.35 -13.84
N VAL A 163 48.35 -12.63 -13.73
CA VAL A 163 49.28 -13.72 -13.38
C VAL A 163 49.46 -14.60 -14.61
N ASP A 164 50.70 -14.68 -15.11
CA ASP A 164 51.10 -15.67 -16.10
C ASP A 164 50.88 -17.07 -15.52
N ARG A 165 50.03 -17.86 -16.18
CA ARG A 165 49.62 -19.20 -15.72
C ARG A 165 49.95 -20.32 -16.69
N ASP A 166 50.34 -20.01 -17.93
CA ASP A 166 50.75 -20.98 -18.95
C ASP A 166 52.23 -20.88 -19.33
N GLY A 167 52.96 -19.91 -18.75
CA GLY A 167 54.41 -19.79 -18.86
C GLY A 167 54.85 -19.31 -20.23
N ASP A 168 54.01 -18.54 -20.92
CA ASP A 168 54.27 -17.99 -22.25
C ASP A 168 54.91 -16.59 -22.23
N GLU A 169 55.27 -16.09 -21.04
CA GLU A 169 55.97 -14.81 -20.81
C GLU A 169 55.24 -13.58 -21.40
N VAL A 170 53.94 -13.40 -21.10
CA VAL A 170 53.19 -12.15 -21.35
C VAL A 170 53.19 -11.17 -20.18
#